data_AF-A0A967WY77-F1
#
_entry.id   AF-A0A967WY77-F1
#
_cell.length_a   1.000
_cell.length_b   1.000
_cell.length_c   1.000
_cell.angle_alpha   90.00
_cell.angle_beta   90.00
_cell.angle_gamma   90.00
#
_symmetry.space_group_name_H-M   'P 1'
#
loop_
_entity.id
_entity.type
_entity.pdbx_description
1 polymer ?
#
loop_
_entity_poly.entity_id
_entity_poly.type
_entity_poly.pdbx_seq_one_letter_code
_entity_poly.pdbx_strand_id
1 'polypeptide(L)' 'LTIVYDNNAYDPRLKTAWGFSCLIEYRGQVILFDTGGDSPTLLANMATLGIDPSEIET' A
#
# COMPACT_ATOMS: atom_id res chain seq x y z
N LEU A 1 2.05 10.01 3.86
CA LEU A 1 1.08 9.29 3.00
C LEU A 1 1.90 8.54 1.99
N THR A 2 1.85 7.21 2.03
CA THR A 2 2.58 6.35 1.10
C THR A 2 1.55 5.58 0.30
N ILE A 3 1.44 5.84 -1.00
CA ILE A 3 0.55 5.07 -1.87
C ILE A 3 1.13 3.66 -2.02
N VAL A 4 0.30 2.64 -1.90
CA VAL A 4 0.72 1.24 -2.01
C VAL A 4 -0.04 0.56 -3.16
N TYR A 5 -1.22 1.06 -3.52
CA TYR A 5 -2.03 0.56 -4.63
C TYR A 5 -2.72 1.74 -5.31
N ASP A 6 -2.63 1.84 -6.63
CA ASP A 6 -3.30 2.87 -7.43
C ASP A 6 -3.53 2.35 -8.86
N ASN A 7 -4.46 2.95 -9.58
CA ASN A 7 -4.70 2.69 -11.00
C ASN A 7 -3.74 3.48 -11.91
N ASN A 8 -3.08 4.50 -11.39
CA ASN A 8 -2.11 5.31 -12.11
C ASN A 8 -0.68 4.91 -11.73
N ALA A 9 0.15 4.68 -12.74
CA ALA A 9 1.57 4.44 -12.54
C ALA A 9 2.26 5.73 -12.09
N TYR A 10 2.91 5.70 -10.92
CA TYR A 10 3.73 6.81 -10.42
C TYR A 10 5.15 6.36 -10.04
N ASP A 11 5.30 5.13 -9.56
CA ASP A 11 6.57 4.45 -9.33
C ASP A 11 6.64 3.22 -10.26
N PRO A 12 7.59 3.17 -11.20
CA PRO A 12 7.68 2.08 -12.19
C PRO A 12 8.00 0.71 -11.57
N ARG A 13 8.39 0.65 -10.29
CA ARG A 13 8.62 -0.59 -9.56
C ARG A 13 7.31 -1.21 -9.05
N LEU A 14 6.25 -0.42 -8.96
CA LEU A 14 4.97 -0.85 -8.40
C LEU A 14 4.02 -1.32 -9.49
N LYS A 15 3.19 -2.29 -9.12
CA LYS A 15 2.10 -2.80 -9.96
C LYS A 15 0.88 -1.92 -9.79
N THR A 16 0.21 -1.61 -10.90
CA THR A 16 -1.04 -0.85 -10.93
C THR A 16 -2.23 -1.75 -11.21
N ALA A 17 -3.37 -1.47 -10.59
CA ALA A 17 -4.64 -2.11 -10.89
C ALA A 17 -5.80 -1.21 -10.41
N TRP A 18 -7.04 -1.57 -10.73
CA TRP A 18 -8.20 -0.76 -10.33
C TRP A 18 -8.42 -0.80 -8.83
N GLY A 19 -8.30 0.34 -8.17
CA GLY A 19 -8.48 0.50 -6.73
C GLY A 19 -7.51 1.52 -6.17
N PHE A 20 -7.53 1.68 -4.86
CA PHE A 20 -6.61 2.54 -4.14
C PHE A 20 -6.30 1.95 -2.77
N SER A 21 -5.06 2.11 -2.31
CA SER A 21 -4.66 1.83 -0.95
C SER A 21 -3.42 2.64 -0.60
N CYS A 22 -3.34 3.12 0.63
CA CYS A 22 -2.20 3.87 1.12
C CYS A 22 -1.94 3.65 2.62
N LEU A 23 -0.69 3.83 3.02
CA LEU A 23 -0.31 3.95 4.41
C LEU A 23 -0.37 5.40 4.88
N ILE A 24 -0.96 5.57 6.06
CA ILE A 24 -1.07 6.83 6.78
C ILE A 24 -0.28 6.66 8.08
N GLU A 25 0.82 7.41 8.19
CA GLU A 25 1.57 7.55 9.43
C GLU A 25 1.06 8.78 10.19
N TYR A 26 0.49 8.57 11.37
CA TYR A 26 -0.03 9.65 12.19
C TYR A 26 0.12 9.35 13.68
N ARG A 27 0.75 10.28 14.43
CA ARG A 27 0.97 10.16 15.89
C ARG A 27 1.63 8.83 16.32
N GLY A 28 2.52 8.30 15.47
CA GLY A 28 3.22 7.03 15.74
C GLY A 28 2.41 5.77 15.38
N GLN A 29 1.19 5.92 14.87
CA GLN A 29 0.38 4.82 14.35
C GLN A 29 0.59 4.70 12.85
N VAL A 30 0.62 3.45 12.36
CA VAL A 30 0.66 3.11 10.94
C VAL A 30 -0.67 2.49 10.56
N ILE A 31 -1.45 3.24 9.78
CA ILE A 31 -2.81 2.83 9.38
C ILE A 31 -2.81 2.52 7.89
N LEU A 32 -3.33 1.34 7.53
CA LEU A 32 -3.65 1.01 6.15
C LEU A 32 -5.05 1.49 5.81
N PHE A 33 -5.15 2.45 4.89
CA PHE A 33 -6.42 2.86 4.34
C PHE A 33 -6.73 2.05 3.07
N ASP A 34 -7.80 1.27 3.13
CA ASP A 34 -8.28 0.35 2.07
C ASP A 34 -7.22 -0.69 1.64
N THR A 35 -7.63 -1.68 0.85
CA THR A 35 -6.75 -2.77 0.38
C THR A 35 -6.66 -2.85 -1.15
N GLY A 36 -7.31 -1.91 -1.85
CA GLY A 36 -7.43 -1.95 -3.30
C GLY A 36 -8.28 -3.12 -3.79
N GLY A 37 -8.06 -3.53 -5.04
CA GLY A 37 -8.87 -4.56 -5.71
C GLY A 37 -8.43 -6.00 -5.45
N ASP A 38 -7.17 -6.24 -5.07
CA ASP A 38 -6.65 -7.59 -4.87
C ASP A 38 -5.41 -7.62 -3.94
N SER A 39 -5.36 -8.64 -3.07
CA SER A 39 -4.27 -8.83 -2.11
C SER A 39 -2.89 -9.11 -2.75
N PRO A 40 -2.75 -9.89 -3.84
CA PRO A 40 -1.44 -10.14 -4.44
C PRO A 40 -0.72 -8.88 -4.91
N THR A 41 -1.44 -7.94 -5.52
CA THR A 41 -0.87 -6.67 -5.96
C THR A 41 -0.47 -5.80 -4.77
N LEU A 42 -1.35 -5.68 -3.76
CA LEU A 42 -1.07 -4.94 -2.53
C LEU A 42 0.20 -5.47 -1.83
N LEU A 43 0.28 -6.77 -1.57
CA LEU A 43 1.40 -7.40 -0.86
C LEU A 43 2.70 -7.31 -1.67
N ALA A 44 2.65 -7.45 -3.00
CA ALA A 44 3.82 -7.28 -3.85
C ALA A 44 4.36 -5.83 -3.80
N ASN A 45 3.47 -4.85 -3.79
CA ASN A 45 3.86 -3.44 -3.68
C ASN A 45 4.41 -3.12 -2.29
N MET A 46 3.80 -3.64 -1.22
CA MET A 46 4.34 -3.53 0.15
C MET A 46 5.76 -4.08 0.24
N ALA A 47 6.00 -5.29 -0.27
CA ALA A 47 7.32 -5.89 -0.30
C ALA A 47 8.34 -5.06 -1.11
N THR A 48 7.90 -4.48 -2.23
CA THR A 48 8.74 -3.62 -3.08
C THR A 48 9.12 -2.30 -2.37
N LEU A 49 8.23 -1.79 -1.52
CA LEU A 49 8.44 -0.60 -0.72
C LEU A 49 9.14 -0.88 0.62
N GLY A 50 9.38 -2.16 0.96
CA GLY A 50 9.96 -2.56 2.24
C GLY A 50 9.01 -2.40 3.43
N ILE A 51 7.70 -2.45 3.19
CA ILE A 51 6.65 -2.39 4.21
C ILE A 51 6.39 -3.80 4.73
N ASP A 52 6.50 -4.00 6.04
CA ASP A 52 6.03 -5.21 6.72
C ASP A 52 4.55 -5.04 7.11
N PRO A 53 3.63 -5.85 6.56
CA PRO A 53 2.20 -5.75 6.88
C PRO A 53 1.89 -5.99 8.36
N SER A 54 2.78 -6.64 9.12
CA SER A 54 2.59 -6.88 10.56
C SER A 54 2.77 -5.64 11.43
N GLU A 55 3.35 -4.56 10.88
CA GLU A 55 3.49 -3.27 11.56
C GLU A 55 2.23 -2.40 11.44
N ILE A 56 1.26 -2.82 10.63
CA ILE A 56 0.00 -2.11 10.41
C ILE A 56 -0.93 -2.37 11.59
N GLU A 57 -1.39 -1.29 12.23
CA GLU A 57 -2.33 -1.39 13.34
C GLU A 57 -3.71 -1.90 12.86
N THR A 58 -4.31 -2.77 13.67
CA THR A 58 -5.66 -3.34 13.47
C THR A 58 -6.66 -2.78 14.48
#